data_AF-A0A6C0DWR6-F1
#
_entry.id   AF-A0A6C0DWR6-F1
#
_cell.length_a   1.000
_cell.length_b   1.000
_cell.length_c   1.000
_cell.angle_alpha   90.00
_cell.angle_beta   90.00
_cell.angle_gamma   90.00
#
_symmetry.space_group_name_H-M   'P 1'
#
loop_
_entity.id
_entity.type
_entity.pdbx_description
1 polymer ?
#
loop_
_entity_poly.entity_id
_entity_poly.type
_entity_poly.pdbx_seq_one_letter_code
_entity_poly.pdbx_strand_id
1 'polypeptide(L)'
;MTDIAQLLDMELAVTPDTYTPMVDEHGNYIDRIPMIRHGIECPCGSRREKKKVYENASKLASHLKTKGHQQWLQTMNQNKANYYVDNMKQKEVIETQQKIIVGLRIDMQVHTATIRYLTEQLKENASSSSSVTYAELSEIN
;
A
#
# COMPACT_ATOMS: atom_id res chain seq x y z
N MET A 1 27.11 22.51 -9.02
CA MET A 1 26.29 21.32 -8.73
C MET A 1 25.29 21.76 -7.68
N THR A 2 24.09 22.11 -8.15
CA THR A 2 22.99 22.56 -7.32
C THR A 2 22.54 21.37 -6.48
N ASP A 3 22.56 21.56 -5.16
CA ASP A 3 22.20 20.54 -4.20
C ASP A 3 20.73 20.16 -4.43
N ILE A 4 20.46 18.88 -4.70
CA ILE A 4 19.09 18.37 -4.88
C ILE A 4 18.27 18.61 -3.60
N ALA A 5 18.93 18.79 -2.45
CA ALA A 5 18.29 19.22 -1.20
C ALA A 5 17.71 20.66 -1.25
N GLN A 6 18.19 21.52 -2.15
CA GLN A 6 17.66 22.88 -2.36
C GLN A 6 16.49 22.94 -3.35
N LEU A 7 16.18 21.83 -4.05
CA LEU A 7 15.02 21.72 -4.95
C LEU A 7 13.79 21.09 -4.29
N LEU A 8 13.91 20.62 -3.05
CA LEU A 8 12.79 20.61 -2.12
C LEU A 8 12.78 21.97 -1.43
N ASP A 9 12.54 23.00 -2.24
CA ASP A 9 11.80 24.15 -1.77
C ASP A 9 10.49 23.56 -1.24
N MET A 10 10.52 23.31 0.06
CA MET A 10 9.46 22.72 0.83
C MET A 10 8.33 23.74 0.75
N GLU A 11 7.53 23.65 -0.30
CA GLU A 11 6.10 23.92 -0.22
C GLU A 11 5.65 23.14 1.02
N LEU A 12 5.67 23.84 2.15
CA LEU A 12 5.11 23.42 3.40
C LEU A 12 3.60 23.37 3.15
N ALA A 13 3.16 22.33 2.43
CA ALA A 13 1.77 21.96 2.35
C ALA A 13 1.42 21.52 3.76
N VAL A 14 1.00 22.49 4.57
CA VAL A 14 0.57 22.26 5.94
C VAL A 14 -0.76 21.54 5.86
N THR A 15 -0.69 20.23 5.61
CA THR A 15 -1.90 19.41 5.49
C THR A 15 -2.59 19.37 6.84
N PRO A 16 -3.91 19.62 6.88
CA PRO A 16 -4.66 19.56 8.11
C PRO A 16 -4.70 18.12 8.62
N ASP A 17 -4.66 17.95 9.95
CA ASP A 17 -4.76 16.63 10.57
C ASP A 17 -6.15 16.02 10.32
N THR A 18 -6.29 14.70 10.39
CA THR A 18 -7.62 14.05 10.37
C THR A 18 -8.10 13.76 11.77
N TYR A 19 -9.32 14.22 12.09
CA TYR A 19 -9.97 13.93 13.37
C TYR A 19 -10.15 12.43 13.58
N THR A 20 -9.68 11.97 14.73
CA THR A 20 -9.82 10.59 15.18
C THR A 20 -10.43 10.59 16.59
N PRO A 21 -11.59 9.94 16.80
CA PRO A 21 -12.17 9.82 18.13
C PRO A 21 -11.28 8.96 19.03
N MET A 22 -11.43 9.16 20.34
CA MET A 22 -10.78 8.34 21.35
C MET A 22 -11.61 7.08 21.63
N VAL A 23 -10.99 6.03 22.15
CA VAL A 23 -11.68 4.82 22.61
C VAL A 23 -11.75 4.85 24.14
N ASP A 24 -12.93 4.67 24.70
CA ASP A 24 -13.14 4.55 26.14
C ASP A 24 -12.75 3.16 26.68
N GLU A 25 -12.86 2.96 27.99
CA GLU A 25 -12.54 1.68 28.66
C GLU A 25 -13.43 0.51 28.20
N HIS A 26 -14.58 0.80 27.59
CA HIS A 26 -15.55 -0.18 27.09
C HIS A 26 -15.42 -0.42 25.58
N GLY A 27 -14.40 0.15 24.94
CA GLY A 27 -14.18 0.01 23.51
C GLY A 27 -15.13 0.83 22.64
N ASN A 28 -15.76 1.88 23.17
CA ASN A 28 -16.60 2.80 22.40
C ASN A 28 -15.80 4.02 21.96
N TYR A 29 -16.02 4.44 20.72
CA TYR A 29 -15.55 5.71 20.19
C TYR A 29 -16.28 6.86 20.89
N ILE A 30 -15.50 7.77 21.48
CA ILE A 30 -15.95 8.98 22.16
C ILE A 30 -15.25 10.21 21.60
N ASP A 31 -15.94 11.35 21.61
CA ASP A 31 -15.40 12.60 21.13
C ASP A 31 -14.40 13.21 22.12
N ARG A 32 -13.21 13.57 21.63
CA ARG A 32 -12.22 14.34 22.39
C ARG A 32 -11.51 15.30 21.46
N ILE A 33 -11.48 16.58 21.84
CA ILE A 33 -10.84 17.63 21.04
C ILE A 33 -9.31 17.51 21.19
N PRO A 34 -8.55 17.26 20.11
CA PRO A 34 -7.10 17.24 20.14
C PRO A 34 -6.52 18.66 20.09
N MET A 35 -5.20 18.78 20.31
CA MET A 35 -4.48 20.02 20.01
C MET A 35 -4.42 20.22 18.49
N ILE A 36 -4.92 21.34 18.00
CA ILE A 36 -4.95 21.67 16.56
C ILE A 36 -3.86 22.69 16.27
N ARG A 37 -2.88 22.31 15.43
CA ARG A 37 -1.77 23.20 15.03
C ARG A 37 -1.95 23.74 13.61
N HIS A 38 -2.48 22.92 12.72
CA HIS A 38 -2.50 23.17 11.28
C HIS A 38 -3.90 23.00 10.67
N GLY A 39 -4.93 23.17 11.51
CA GLY A 39 -6.29 22.78 11.17
C GLY A 39 -6.49 21.27 11.27
N ILE A 40 -7.76 20.87 11.29
CA ILE A 40 -8.15 19.46 11.38
C ILE A 40 -9.41 19.22 10.55
N GLU A 41 -9.46 18.11 9.82
CA GLU A 41 -10.61 17.69 9.02
C GLU A 41 -11.36 16.56 9.72
N CYS A 42 -12.68 16.67 9.79
CA CYS A 42 -13.50 15.56 10.27
C CYS A 42 -13.96 14.67 9.12
N PRO A 43 -13.77 13.34 9.21
CA PRO A 43 -14.19 12.40 8.16
C PRO A 43 -15.69 12.11 8.16
N CYS A 44 -16.49 12.67 9.09
CA CYS A 44 -17.93 12.41 9.15
C CYS A 44 -18.74 12.98 7.96
N GLY A 45 -18.11 13.79 7.10
CA GLY A 45 -18.74 14.36 5.90
C GLY A 45 -18.85 13.36 4.76
N SER A 46 -20.04 13.25 4.15
CA SER A 46 -20.33 12.26 3.10
C SER A 46 -19.66 12.54 1.74
N ARG A 47 -19.14 13.76 1.50
CA ARG A 47 -18.52 14.16 0.22
C ARG A 47 -17.07 14.58 0.42
N ARG A 48 -16.14 13.92 -0.27
CA ARG A 48 -14.69 14.17 -0.15
C ARG A 48 -14.32 15.61 -0.54
N GLU A 49 -14.99 16.18 -1.54
CA GLU A 49 -14.78 17.59 -1.95
C GLU A 49 -15.32 18.65 -0.96
N LYS A 50 -15.97 18.24 0.14
CA LYS A 50 -16.52 19.14 1.16
C LYS A 50 -15.99 18.85 2.56
N LYS A 51 -14.83 18.20 2.67
CA LYS A 51 -14.16 18.07 3.97
C LYS A 51 -13.75 19.46 4.46
N LYS A 52 -14.47 19.95 5.46
CA LYS A 52 -14.21 21.25 6.06
C LYS A 52 -13.03 21.12 7.01
N VAL A 53 -12.03 21.98 6.80
CA VAL A 53 -10.93 22.17 7.75
C VAL A 53 -11.41 23.06 8.89
N TYR A 54 -11.22 22.59 10.12
CA TYR A 54 -11.45 23.35 11.34
C TYR A 54 -10.12 23.87 11.86
N GLU A 55 -9.90 25.18 11.79
CA GLU A 55 -8.64 25.81 12.19
C GLU A 55 -8.34 25.71 13.68
N ASN A 56 -9.37 25.57 14.52
CA ASN A 56 -9.22 25.64 15.97
C ASN A 56 -10.21 24.76 16.72
N ALA A 57 -9.93 24.58 18.01
CA ALA A 57 -10.67 23.71 18.92
C ALA A 57 -12.16 24.10 19.01
N SER A 58 -12.48 25.39 19.05
CA SER A 58 -13.86 25.87 19.17
C SER A 58 -14.71 25.56 17.93
N LYS A 59 -14.12 25.73 16.73
CA LYS A 59 -14.75 25.38 15.45
C LYS A 59 -15.01 23.86 15.38
N LEU A 60 -14.02 23.05 15.79
CA LEU A 60 -14.20 21.59 15.87
C LEU A 60 -15.26 21.21 16.93
N ALA A 61 -15.21 21.77 18.13
CA ALA A 61 -16.15 21.48 19.22
C ALA A 61 -17.61 21.69 18.80
N SER A 62 -17.87 22.78 18.07
CA SER A 62 -19.20 23.07 17.52
C SER A 62 -19.62 22.03 16.49
N HIS A 63 -18.68 21.58 15.66
CA HIS A 63 -18.92 20.52 14.69
C HIS A 63 -19.23 19.16 15.33
N LEU A 64 -18.47 18.76 16.37
CA LEU A 64 -18.68 17.48 17.04
C LEU A 64 -20.12 17.36 17.58
N LYS A 65 -20.73 18.48 18.00
CA LYS A 65 -22.14 18.51 18.48
C LYS A 65 -23.20 18.40 17.39
N THR A 66 -22.82 18.46 16.11
CA THR A 66 -23.79 18.40 15.00
C THR A 66 -24.38 17.00 14.86
N LYS A 67 -25.65 16.92 14.43
CA LYS A 67 -26.35 15.63 14.22
C LYS A 67 -25.61 14.71 13.27
N GLY A 68 -25.02 15.26 12.20
CA GLY A 68 -24.26 14.47 11.22
C GLY A 68 -23.03 13.80 11.84
N HIS A 69 -22.28 14.54 12.66
CA HIS A 69 -21.14 13.97 13.37
C HIS A 69 -21.56 12.92 14.39
N GLN A 70 -22.58 13.22 15.20
CA GLN A 70 -23.10 12.28 16.22
C GLN A 70 -23.61 10.98 15.59
N GLN A 71 -24.29 11.07 14.44
CA GLN A 71 -24.72 9.90 13.68
C GLN A 71 -23.52 9.10 13.15
N TRP A 72 -22.49 9.76 12.62
CA TRP A 72 -21.26 9.09 12.19
C TRP A 72 -20.55 8.35 13.33
N LEU A 73 -20.44 8.99 14.51
CA LEU A 73 -19.84 8.37 15.70
C LEU A 73 -20.66 7.17 16.18
N GLN A 74 -21.99 7.28 16.17
CA GLN A 74 -22.90 6.18 16.48
C GLN A 74 -22.73 5.03 15.48
N THR A 75 -22.63 5.31 14.18
CA THR A 75 -22.39 4.31 13.14
C THR A 75 -21.05 3.61 13.34
N MET A 76 -19.98 4.32 13.71
CA MET A 76 -18.70 3.67 14.06
C MET A 76 -18.84 2.74 15.26
N ASN A 77 -19.54 3.17 16.30
CA ASN A 77 -19.79 2.34 17.49
C ASN A 77 -20.65 1.11 17.20
N GLN A 78 -21.62 1.20 16.28
CA GLN A 78 -22.42 0.06 15.84
C GLN A 78 -21.60 -0.90 14.98
N ASN A 79 -20.73 -0.38 14.12
CA ASN A 79 -19.91 -1.18 13.22
C ASN A 79 -18.63 -1.73 13.86
N LYS A 80 -18.35 -1.47 15.14
CA LYS A 80 -17.13 -1.95 15.82
C LYS A 80 -16.95 -3.47 15.73
N ALA A 81 -18.06 -4.22 15.84
CA ALA A 81 -18.06 -5.67 15.70
C ALA A 81 -17.80 -6.11 14.24
N ASN A 82 -18.37 -5.38 13.27
CA ASN A 82 -18.16 -5.64 11.84
C ASN A 82 -16.70 -5.40 11.46
N TYR A 83 -16.08 -4.33 11.97
CA TYR A 83 -14.69 -4.01 11.70
C TYR A 83 -13.74 -5.12 12.19
N TYR A 84 -14.02 -5.70 13.36
CA TYR A 84 -13.24 -6.84 13.86
C TYR A 84 -13.35 -8.06 12.94
N VAL A 85 -14.58 -8.41 12.52
CA VAL A 85 -14.83 -9.53 11.60
C VAL A 85 -14.15 -9.29 10.25
N ASP A 86 -14.24 -8.09 9.71
CA ASP A 86 -13.60 -7.72 8.45
C ASP A 86 -12.08 -7.73 8.57
N ASN A 87 -11.52 -7.32 9.71
CA ASN A 87 -10.09 -7.42 9.96
C ASN A 87 -9.61 -8.88 10.02
N MET A 88 -10.39 -9.79 10.62
CA MET A 88 -10.06 -11.22 10.61
C MET A 88 -10.07 -11.78 9.18
N LYS A 89 -11.10 -11.49 8.40
CA LYS A 89 -11.16 -11.87 6.97
C LYS A 89 -9.99 -11.29 6.18
N GLN A 90 -9.61 -10.04 6.46
CA GLN A 90 -8.48 -9.39 5.80
C GLN A 90 -7.16 -10.10 6.13
N LYS A 91 -6.96 -10.57 7.36
CA LYS A 91 -5.79 -11.37 7.73
C LYS A 91 -5.73 -12.69 6.96
N GLU A 92 -6.84 -13.41 6.84
CA GLU A 92 -6.92 -14.65 6.06
C GLU A 92 -6.56 -14.44 4.59
N VAL A 93 -7.05 -13.34 3.99
CA VAL A 93 -6.71 -12.94 2.62
C VAL A 93 -5.23 -12.62 2.49
N ILE A 94 -4.65 -11.86 3.42
CA ILE A 94 -3.22 -11.52 3.42
C ILE A 94 -2.37 -12.79 3.49
N GLU A 95 -2.68 -13.72 4.39
CA GLU A 95 -1.96 -14.99 4.51
C GLU A 95 -2.03 -15.81 3.22
N THR A 96 -3.21 -15.83 2.58
CA THR A 96 -3.40 -16.52 1.29
C THR A 96 -2.58 -15.85 0.18
N GLN A 97 -2.59 -14.52 0.10
CA GLN A 97 -1.79 -13.77 -0.86
C GLN A 97 -0.29 -14.01 -0.68
N GLN A 98 0.20 -14.04 0.56
CA GLN A 98 1.61 -14.36 0.85
C GLN A 98 2.00 -15.75 0.31
N LYS A 99 1.14 -16.77 0.50
CA LYS A 99 1.38 -18.12 -0.02
C LYS A 99 1.44 -18.13 -1.55
N ILE A 100 0.52 -17.44 -2.22
CA ILE A 100 0.51 -17.32 -3.68
C ILE A 100 1.79 -16.64 -4.18
N ILE A 101 2.22 -15.54 -3.55
CA ILE A 101 3.45 -14.82 -3.90
C ILE A 101 4.68 -15.73 -3.78
N VAL A 102 4.75 -16.53 -2.70
CA VAL A 102 5.86 -17.49 -2.52
C VAL A 102 5.83 -18.56 -3.60
N GLY A 103 4.67 -19.13 -3.92
CA GLY A 103 4.53 -20.11 -5.00
C GLY A 103 4.99 -19.56 -6.35
N LEU A 104 4.46 -18.39 -6.73
CA LEU A 104 4.84 -17.72 -7.97
C LEU A 104 6.35 -17.40 -8.04
N ARG A 105 6.97 -17.05 -6.90
CA ARG A 105 8.42 -16.80 -6.84
C ARG A 105 9.21 -18.09 -7.12
N ILE A 106 8.79 -19.22 -6.56
CA ILE A 106 9.43 -20.51 -6.80
C ILE A 106 9.30 -20.90 -8.27
N ASP A 107 8.10 -20.80 -8.84
CA ASP A 107 7.85 -21.13 -10.25
C ASP A 107 8.71 -20.28 -11.18
N MET A 108 8.82 -18.98 -10.90
CA MET A 108 9.68 -18.08 -11.66
C MET A 108 11.17 -18.47 -11.59
N GLN A 109 11.65 -18.90 -10.43
CA GLN A 109 13.03 -19.38 -10.26
C GLN A 109 13.27 -20.66 -11.08
N VAL A 110 12.32 -21.61 -11.04
CA VAL A 110 12.39 -22.85 -11.84
C VAL A 110 12.42 -22.51 -13.33
N HIS A 111 11.50 -21.67 -13.81
CA HIS A 111 11.47 -21.27 -15.21
C HIS A 111 12.74 -20.54 -15.64
N THR A 112 13.29 -19.67 -14.81
CA THR A 112 14.57 -18.98 -15.08
C THR A 112 15.73 -19.97 -15.21
N ALA A 113 15.79 -20.97 -14.32
CA ALA A 113 16.80 -22.01 -14.37
C ALA A 113 16.68 -22.87 -15.64
N THR A 114 15.46 -23.26 -16.02
CA THR A 114 15.18 -24.02 -17.24
C THR A 114 15.55 -23.23 -18.49
N ILE A 115 15.18 -21.94 -18.57
CA ILE A 115 15.56 -21.08 -19.68
C ILE A 115 17.08 -21.00 -19.81
N ARG A 116 17.80 -20.79 -18.70
CA ARG A 116 19.26 -20.75 -18.70
C ARG A 116 19.86 -22.06 -19.23
N TYR A 117 19.39 -23.20 -18.72
CA TYR A 117 19.85 -24.52 -19.15
C TYR A 117 19.63 -24.75 -20.65
N LEU A 118 18.42 -24.50 -21.14
CA LEU A 118 18.10 -24.65 -22.56
C LEU A 118 18.90 -23.68 -23.44
N THR A 119 19.14 -22.46 -22.95
CA THR A 119 19.96 -21.46 -23.65
C THR A 119 21.41 -21.94 -23.78
N GLU A 120 21.96 -22.59 -22.75
CA GLU A 120 23.32 -23.13 -22.76
C GLU A 120 23.45 -24.32 -23.71
N GLN A 121 22.47 -25.25 -23.68
CA GLN A 121 22.41 -26.37 -24.63
C GLN A 121 22.34 -25.92 -26.09
N LEU A 122 21.59 -24.85 -26.39
CA LEU A 122 21.53 -24.29 -27.73
C LEU A 122 22.87 -23.67 -28.17
N LYS A 123 23.60 -23.02 -27.26
CA LYS A 123 24.93 -22.46 -27.55
C LYS A 123 25.94 -23.56 -27.82
N GLU A 124 25.96 -24.60 -27.00
CA GLU A 124 26.83 -25.76 -27.19
C GLU A 124 26.59 -26.41 -28.55
N ASN A 125 25.33 -26.71 -28.89
CA ASN A 125 24.99 -27.29 -30.19
C ASN A 125 25.37 -26.38 -31.38
N ALA A 126 25.18 -25.06 -31.28
CA ALA A 126 25.61 -24.12 -32.32
C ALA A 126 27.14 -24.09 -32.50
N SER A 127 27.90 -24.23 -31.41
CA SER A 127 29.37 -24.32 -31.46
C SER A 127 29.85 -25.66 -32.04
N SER A 128 29.18 -26.76 -31.71
CA SER A 128 29.46 -28.10 -32.26
C SER A 128 29.23 -28.16 -33.76
N SER A 129 28.12 -27.62 -34.27
CA SER A 129 27.82 -27.60 -35.71
C SER A 129 28.79 -26.74 -36.55
N SER A 130 29.50 -25.79 -35.93
CA SER A 130 30.52 -24.98 -36.62
C SER A 130 31.89 -25.69 -36.72
N SER A 131 32.12 -26.73 -35.91
CA SER A 131 33.38 -27.50 -35.92
C SER A 131 33.36 -28.69 -36.88
N VAL A 132 32.17 -29.24 -37.19
CA VAL A 132 32.02 -30.39 -38.09
C VAL A 132 32.35 -30.04 -39.54
N THR A 133 32.11 -28.80 -39.98
CA THR A 133 32.39 -28.36 -41.35
C THR A 133 33.87 -28.24 -41.68
N TYR A 134 34.76 -28.09 -40.68
CA TYR A 134 36.20 -28.03 -40.90
C TYR A 134 36.87 -29.40 -40.88
N ALA A 135 36.32 -30.39 -40.19
CA ALA A 135 36.88 -31.75 -40.14
C ALA A 135 36.62 -32.54 -41.45
N GLU A 136 35.47 -32.35 -42.09
CA GLU A 136 35.15 -33.00 -43.38
C GLU A 136 35.98 -32.48 -44.57
N LEU A 137 36.56 -31.28 -44.49
CA LEU A 137 37.39 -30.71 -45.56
C LEU A 137 38.87 -31.13 -45.49
N SER A 138 39.34 -31.68 -44.37
CA SER A 138 40.72 -32.16 -44.20
C SER A 138 40.95 -33.62 -44.60
N GLU A 139 39.90 -34.39 -44.92
CA GLU A 139 40.01 -35.79 -45.35
C GLU A 139 40.03 -35.95 -46.89
N ILE A 140 40.00 -34.87 -47.66
CA ILE A 140 39.93 -34.88 -49.14
C ILE A 140 41.27 -34.52 -49.82
N ASN A 141 42.39 -34.45 -49.09
CA ASN A 141 43.70 -34.16 -49.71
C ASN A 141 44.77 -35.21 -49.40
#